data_AF-A0A0B8QII3-F1
#
_entry.id   AF-A0A0B8QII3-F1
#
_cell.length_a   1.000
_cell.length_b   1.000
_cell.length_c   1.000
_cell.angle_alpha   90.00
_cell.angle_beta   90.00
_cell.angle_gamma   90.00
#
_symmetry.space_group_name_H-M   'P 1'
#
loop_
_entity.id
_entity.type
_entity.pdbx_description
1 polymer ?
#
loop_
_entity_poly.entity_id
_entity_poly.type
_entity_poly.pdbx_seq_one_letter_code
_entity_poly.pdbx_strand_id
1 'polypeptide(L)'
;MLMDDSREVFHIALTKLGYSPNTTNPDEIKAAYEELRKLMPNVLVFNSDFPANPYLAGEVSAGMLWNGSAYAARQEGANIEIVWPEKGAVFWMDSLAIPANAQNKEAALKMIDFLLRPENAAKIAVEIGYPTPVKAAYPLLPKEFVEDENIFPPQAIMDSGNWQDEVGEAATLYEEYFQKLKVQ
;
A
#
# COMPACT_ATOMS: atom_id res chain seq x y z
N MET A 1 9.75 1.85 10.81
CA MET A 1 9.55 2.66 9.58
C MET A 1 8.08 2.99 9.40
N LEU A 2 7.75 4.14 8.83
CA LEU A 2 6.42 4.43 8.28
C LEU A 2 6.51 4.64 6.76
N MET A 3 5.40 4.45 6.05
CA MET A 3 5.32 4.83 4.64
C MET A 3 5.28 6.35 4.54
N ASP A 4 5.91 6.93 3.52
CA ASP A 4 5.77 8.34 3.20
C ASP A 4 4.45 8.59 2.44
N ASP A 5 3.33 8.26 3.09
CA ASP A 5 1.98 8.38 2.55
C ASP A 5 1.00 8.79 3.67
N SER A 6 0.34 9.94 3.49
CA SER A 6 -0.54 10.51 4.51
C SER A 6 -1.77 9.64 4.77
N ARG A 7 -2.34 9.02 3.72
CA ARG A 7 -3.54 8.20 3.85
C ARG A 7 -3.24 6.87 4.53
N GLU A 8 -2.13 6.21 4.22
CA GLU A 8 -1.77 4.94 4.85
C GLU A 8 -1.41 5.09 6.32
N VAL A 9 -0.62 6.12 6.66
CA VAL A 9 -0.20 6.36 8.04
C VAL A 9 -1.39 6.71 8.92
N PHE A 10 -2.30 7.57 8.44
CA PHE A 10 -3.52 7.89 9.18
C PHE A 10 -4.49 6.73 9.26
N HIS A 11 -4.59 5.89 8.23
CA HIS A 11 -5.42 4.68 8.25
C HIS A 11 -5.09 3.82 9.48
N ILE A 12 -3.81 3.54 9.73
CA ILE A 12 -3.39 2.74 10.90
C ILE A 12 -3.84 3.37 12.22
N ALA A 13 -3.68 4.69 12.36
CA ALA A 13 -4.06 5.38 13.59
C ALA A 13 -5.58 5.44 13.79
N LEU A 14 -6.34 5.69 12.73
CA LEU A 14 -7.81 5.68 12.73
C LEU A 14 -8.35 4.29 13.10
N THR A 15 -7.85 3.25 12.45
CA THR A 15 -8.21 1.85 12.73
C THR A 15 -7.84 1.46 14.17
N LYS A 16 -6.69 1.92 14.68
CA LYS A 16 -6.31 1.71 16.10
C LYS A 16 -7.35 2.32 17.05
N LEU A 17 -7.82 3.52 16.76
CA LEU A 17 -8.80 4.27 17.56
C LEU A 17 -10.25 3.79 17.36
N GLY A 18 -10.49 2.90 16.39
CA GLY A 18 -11.83 2.38 16.07
C GLY A 18 -12.67 3.31 15.20
N TYR A 19 -12.03 4.27 14.53
CA TYR A 19 -12.68 5.13 13.54
C TYR A 19 -12.62 4.51 12.15
N SER A 20 -13.46 5.03 11.24
CA SER A 20 -13.34 4.69 9.82
C SER A 20 -11.99 5.19 9.29
N PRO A 21 -11.21 4.37 8.57
CA PRO A 21 -9.99 4.82 7.93
C PRO A 21 -10.22 5.80 6.78
N ASN A 22 -11.46 5.88 6.29
CA ASN A 22 -11.92 6.83 5.27
C ASN A 22 -12.77 7.96 5.87
N THR A 23 -12.61 8.26 7.16
CA THR A 23 -13.36 9.34 7.80
C THR A 23 -13.08 10.70 7.15
N THR A 24 -14.12 11.52 7.04
CA THR A 24 -14.02 12.93 6.65
C THR A 24 -14.28 13.85 7.85
N ASN A 25 -14.45 13.27 9.06
CA ASN A 25 -14.66 14.03 10.28
C ASN A 25 -13.33 14.65 10.78
N PRO A 26 -13.20 15.98 10.82
CA PRO A 26 -11.96 16.64 11.20
C PRO A 26 -11.52 16.33 12.63
N ASP A 27 -12.44 16.05 13.55
CA ASP A 27 -12.11 15.71 14.94
C ASP A 27 -11.48 14.31 15.04
N GLU A 28 -11.97 13.35 14.25
CA GLU A 28 -11.39 12.00 14.17
C GLU A 28 -10.00 12.02 13.53
N ILE A 29 -9.84 12.82 12.46
CA ILE A 29 -8.54 13.02 11.79
C ILE A 29 -7.54 13.64 12.77
N LYS A 30 -7.96 14.66 13.53
CA LYS A 30 -7.11 15.28 14.55
C LYS A 30 -6.77 14.30 15.67
N ALA A 31 -7.71 13.46 16.11
CA ALA A 31 -7.43 12.42 17.10
C ALA A 31 -6.38 11.42 16.60
N ALA A 32 -6.46 11.01 15.33
CA ALA A 32 -5.46 10.16 14.69
C ALA A 32 -4.08 10.84 14.62
N TYR A 33 -4.02 12.13 14.28
CA TYR A 33 -2.78 12.91 14.31
C TYR A 33 -2.14 12.92 15.72
N GLU A 34 -2.90 13.22 16.78
CA GLU A 34 -2.35 13.21 18.15
C GLU A 34 -1.90 11.82 18.60
N GLU A 35 -2.53 10.75 18.09
CA GLU A 35 -2.08 9.39 18.33
C GLU A 35 -0.77 9.07 17.59
N LEU A 36 -0.64 9.51 16.33
CA LEU A 36 0.58 9.35 15.53
C LEU A 36 1.77 10.10 16.15
N ARG A 37 1.55 11.27 16.76
CA ARG A 37 2.62 11.99 17.47
C ARG A 37 3.26 11.17 18.59
N LYS A 38 2.48 10.32 19.27
CA LYS A 38 3.01 9.41 20.30
C LYS A 38 3.89 8.32 19.70
N LEU A 39 3.67 7.96 18.43
CA LEU A 39 4.46 6.97 17.70
C LEU A 39 5.78 7.56 17.17
N MET A 40 5.82 8.86 16.86
CA MET A 40 6.97 9.53 16.21
C MET A 40 8.33 9.29 16.85
N PRO A 41 8.49 9.24 18.19
CA PRO A 41 9.79 8.90 18.79
C PRO A 41 10.36 7.53 18.39
N ASN A 42 9.52 6.62 17.87
CA ASN A 42 9.91 5.29 17.40
C ASN A 42 10.13 5.24 15.87
N VAL A 43 9.85 6.32 15.14
CA VAL A 43 9.92 6.36 13.69
C VAL A 43 11.30 6.82 13.25
N LEU A 44 12.09 5.91 12.68
CA LEU A 44 13.45 6.20 12.21
C LEU A 44 13.48 6.84 10.81
N VAL A 45 12.56 6.45 9.94
CA VAL A 45 12.52 6.90 8.54
C VAL A 45 11.12 6.72 7.96
N PHE A 46 10.81 7.57 6.98
CA PHE A 46 9.66 7.47 6.08
C PHE A 46 10.16 7.05 4.70
N ASN A 47 9.54 6.05 4.06
CA ASN A 47 9.93 5.62 2.71
C ASN A 47 8.74 5.07 1.93
N SER A 48 8.54 5.57 0.70
CA SER A 48 7.55 5.07 -0.27
C SER A 48 8.14 4.85 -1.66
N ASP A 49 9.46 4.98 -1.85
CA ASP A 49 10.11 4.75 -3.15
C ASP A 49 10.42 3.27 -3.34
N PHE A 50 11.15 2.70 -2.38
CA PHE A 50 11.41 1.27 -2.27
C PHE A 50 11.42 0.90 -0.78
N PRO A 51 10.23 0.69 -0.18
CA PRO A 51 10.08 0.60 1.28
C PRO A 51 10.78 -0.60 1.91
N ALA A 52 11.22 -1.59 1.11
CA ALA A 52 12.00 -2.71 1.61
C ALA A 52 13.48 -2.36 1.89
N ASN A 53 14.01 -1.29 1.28
CA ASN A 53 15.43 -0.94 1.37
C ASN A 53 15.91 -0.70 2.81
N PRO A 54 15.19 0.06 3.68
CA PRO A 54 15.62 0.25 5.07
C PRO A 54 15.68 -1.05 5.87
N TYR A 55 14.83 -2.05 5.55
CA TYR A 55 14.86 -3.37 6.19
C TYR A 55 16.08 -4.18 5.71
N LEU A 56 16.34 -4.19 4.41
CA LEU A 56 17.51 -4.84 3.81
C LEU A 56 18.84 -4.28 4.36
N ALA A 57 18.89 -2.96 4.54
CA ALA A 57 20.05 -2.27 5.10
C ALA A 57 20.23 -2.49 6.63
N GLY A 58 19.23 -3.08 7.30
CA GLY A 58 19.23 -3.25 8.76
C GLY A 58 19.02 -1.95 9.54
N GLU A 59 18.53 -0.89 8.89
CA GLU A 59 18.23 0.41 9.52
C GLU A 59 16.95 0.36 10.35
N VAL A 60 16.01 -0.52 9.98
CA VAL A 60 14.75 -0.73 10.68
C VAL A 60 14.49 -2.23 10.88
N SER A 61 13.90 -2.59 12.02
CA SER A 61 13.54 -3.98 12.33
C SER A 61 12.03 -4.25 12.27
N ALA A 62 11.21 -3.20 12.27
CA ALA A 62 9.76 -3.28 12.21
C ALA A 62 9.15 -1.98 11.66
N GLY A 63 7.97 -2.10 11.05
CA GLY A 63 7.22 -0.98 10.52
C GLY A 63 6.22 -1.38 9.45
N MET A 64 5.76 -0.39 8.70
CA MET A 64 4.95 -0.60 7.51
C MET A 64 5.81 -1.11 6.35
N LEU A 65 5.23 -1.91 5.47
CA LEU A 65 5.85 -2.35 4.22
C LEU A 65 4.77 -2.85 3.26
N TRP A 66 4.82 -2.42 2.00
CA TRP A 66 3.95 -2.98 0.96
C TRP A 66 4.30 -4.42 0.64
N ASN A 67 3.28 -5.25 0.43
CA ASN A 67 3.45 -6.69 0.30
C ASN A 67 4.26 -7.10 -0.95
N GLY A 68 4.07 -6.44 -2.09
CA GLY A 68 4.90 -6.69 -3.28
C GLY A 68 6.37 -6.32 -3.07
N SER A 69 6.64 -5.22 -2.35
CA SER A 69 8.02 -4.86 -1.98
C SER A 69 8.66 -5.89 -1.04
N ALA A 70 7.90 -6.43 -0.08
CA ALA A 70 8.35 -7.52 0.77
C ALA A 70 8.60 -8.81 -0.02
N TYR A 71 7.76 -9.14 -1.00
CA TYR A 71 7.99 -10.26 -1.91
C TYR A 71 9.28 -10.08 -2.70
N ALA A 72 9.47 -8.93 -3.36
CA ALA A 72 10.68 -8.65 -4.14
C ALA A 72 11.94 -8.77 -3.27
N ALA A 73 11.92 -8.19 -2.06
CA ALA A 73 13.04 -8.31 -1.13
C ALA A 73 13.30 -9.76 -0.68
N ARG A 74 12.26 -10.56 -0.40
CA ARG A 74 12.42 -12.00 -0.09
C ARG A 74 13.06 -12.76 -1.24
N GLN A 75 12.74 -12.44 -2.50
CA GLN A 75 13.39 -13.04 -3.68
C GLN A 75 14.89 -12.70 -3.76
N GLU A 76 15.29 -11.55 -3.22
CA GLU A 76 16.71 -11.15 -3.09
C GLU A 76 17.40 -11.75 -1.84
N GLY A 77 16.69 -12.58 -1.07
CA GLY A 77 17.22 -13.25 0.12
C GLY A 77 16.99 -12.49 1.43
N ALA A 78 16.13 -11.46 1.45
CA ALA A 78 15.76 -10.77 2.67
C ALA A 78 14.99 -11.69 3.63
N ASN A 79 15.36 -11.65 4.91
CA ASN A 79 14.57 -12.27 5.97
C ASN A 79 13.48 -11.30 6.47
N ILE A 80 12.44 -11.12 5.65
CA ILE A 80 11.30 -10.24 5.97
C ILE A 80 10.04 -11.10 6.12
N GLU A 81 9.33 -10.90 7.21
CA GLU A 81 8.02 -11.51 7.45
C GLU A 81 6.94 -10.43 7.45
N ILE A 82 5.81 -10.72 6.82
CA ILE A 82 4.61 -9.88 6.91
C ILE A 82 3.74 -10.42 8.03
N VAL A 83 3.28 -9.51 8.90
CA VAL A 83 2.28 -9.81 9.92
C VAL A 83 1.04 -8.98 9.61
N TRP A 84 -0.08 -9.66 9.33
CA TRP A 84 -1.36 -9.00 9.11
C TRP A 84 -1.91 -8.44 10.43
N PRO A 85 -2.26 -7.14 10.52
CA PRO A 85 -2.78 -6.56 11.76
C PRO A 85 -4.16 -7.13 12.10
N GLU A 86 -4.37 -7.53 13.36
CA GLU A 86 -5.65 -8.10 13.85
C GLU A 86 -6.85 -7.15 13.65
N LYS A 87 -6.60 -5.83 13.66
CA LYS A 87 -7.63 -4.80 13.48
C LYS A 87 -7.93 -4.49 12.01
N GLY A 88 -7.32 -5.21 11.08
CA GLY A 88 -7.49 -5.01 9.64
C GLY A 88 -6.25 -4.44 8.96
N ALA A 89 -6.02 -4.90 7.73
CA ALA A 89 -4.99 -4.39 6.83
C ALA A 89 -5.50 -3.22 5.99
N VAL A 90 -4.56 -2.44 5.45
CA VAL A 90 -4.84 -1.40 4.44
C VAL A 90 -4.84 -2.05 3.07
N PHE A 91 -5.92 -1.88 2.30
CA PHE A 91 -5.99 -2.29 0.90
C PHE A 91 -6.06 -1.08 -0.01
N TRP A 92 -5.41 -1.16 -1.17
CA TRP A 92 -5.38 -0.13 -2.19
C TRP A 92 -5.28 -0.76 -3.58
N MET A 93 -5.58 0.03 -4.61
CA MET A 93 -5.44 -0.40 -6.00
C MET A 93 -5.04 0.77 -6.88
N ASP A 94 -3.93 0.61 -7.59
CA ASP A 94 -3.52 1.53 -8.63
C ASP A 94 -4.29 1.28 -9.93
N SER A 95 -4.71 2.37 -10.57
CA SER A 95 -5.41 2.33 -11.86
C SER A 95 -4.71 3.18 -12.90
N LEU A 96 -4.60 2.66 -14.12
CA LEU A 96 -4.07 3.42 -15.27
C LEU A 96 -5.08 4.50 -15.68
N ALA A 97 -4.61 5.75 -15.78
CA ALA A 97 -5.40 6.88 -16.27
C ALA A 97 -4.70 7.57 -17.45
N ILE A 98 -5.49 8.11 -18.38
CA ILE A 98 -4.97 8.91 -19.50
C ILE A 98 -5.20 10.40 -19.18
N PRO A 99 -4.14 11.21 -19.05
CA PRO A 99 -4.29 12.65 -18.82
C PRO A 99 -5.15 13.33 -19.89
N ALA A 100 -6.00 14.28 -19.48
CA ALA A 100 -6.91 14.97 -20.39
C ALA A 100 -6.18 15.63 -21.59
N ASN A 101 -4.97 16.14 -21.33
CA ASN A 101 -4.07 16.81 -22.27
C ASN A 101 -3.02 15.88 -22.93
N ALA A 102 -3.17 14.55 -22.80
CA ALA A 102 -2.24 13.60 -23.41
C ALA A 102 -2.14 13.81 -24.93
N GLN A 103 -0.90 13.99 -25.42
CA GLN A 103 -0.63 14.28 -26.83
C GLN A 103 -0.80 13.06 -27.73
N ASN A 104 -0.65 11.85 -27.18
CA ASN A 104 -0.77 10.60 -27.92
C ASN A 104 -1.68 9.60 -27.20
N LYS A 105 -2.99 9.87 -27.23
CA LYS A 105 -4.03 9.03 -26.59
C LYS A 105 -4.10 7.63 -27.21
N GLU A 106 -3.86 7.50 -28.50
CA GLU A 106 -3.87 6.20 -29.19
C GLU A 106 -2.77 5.28 -28.67
N ALA A 107 -1.53 5.78 -28.53
CA ALA A 107 -0.44 5.00 -27.97
C ALA A 107 -0.70 4.63 -26.50
N ALA A 108 -1.29 5.53 -25.71
CA ALA A 108 -1.67 5.23 -24.32
C ALA A 108 -2.70 4.08 -24.26
N LEU A 109 -3.74 4.11 -25.10
CA LEU A 109 -4.72 3.03 -25.18
C LEU A 109 -4.08 1.69 -25.61
N LYS A 110 -3.15 1.72 -26.58
CA LYS A 110 -2.40 0.52 -26.99
C LYS A 110 -1.51 -0.03 -25.86
N MET A 111 -0.94 0.84 -25.03
CA MET A 111 -0.17 0.43 -23.86
C MET A 111 -1.06 -0.22 -22.80
N ILE A 112 -2.23 0.36 -22.53
CA ILE A 112 -3.22 -0.23 -21.60
C ILE A 112 -3.68 -1.60 -22.11
N ASP A 113 -4.03 -1.71 -23.40
CA ASP A 113 -4.36 -2.99 -24.04
C ASP A 113 -3.23 -4.02 -23.85
N PHE A 114 -1.98 -3.62 -24.11
CA PHE A 114 -0.82 -4.49 -23.94
C PHE A 114 -0.67 -4.97 -22.49
N LEU A 115 -0.79 -4.09 -21.50
CA LEU A 115 -0.66 -4.45 -20.08
C LEU A 115 -1.79 -5.36 -19.59
N LEU A 116 -2.99 -5.25 -20.16
CA LEU A 116 -4.15 -6.06 -19.81
C LEU A 116 -4.13 -7.48 -20.42
N ARG A 117 -3.18 -7.80 -21.29
CA ARG A 117 -3.05 -9.16 -21.82
C ARG A 117 -2.65 -10.14 -20.71
N PRO A 118 -3.31 -11.30 -20.59
CA PRO A 118 -3.08 -12.24 -19.48
C PRO A 118 -1.61 -12.58 -19.24
N GLU A 119 -0.84 -12.83 -20.31
CA GLU A 119 0.57 -13.19 -20.25
C GLU A 119 1.45 -12.05 -19.72
N ASN A 120 1.12 -10.81 -20.06
CA ASN A 120 1.85 -9.63 -19.59
C ASN A 120 1.49 -9.32 -18.14
N ALA A 121 0.20 -9.36 -17.81
CA ALA A 121 -0.28 -9.16 -16.44
C ALA A 121 0.29 -10.21 -15.47
N ALA A 122 0.32 -11.49 -15.87
CA ALA A 122 0.93 -12.55 -15.07
C ALA A 122 2.44 -12.35 -14.89
N LYS A 123 3.16 -12.03 -15.98
CA LYS A 123 4.59 -11.77 -15.93
C LYS A 123 4.93 -10.61 -15.00
N ILE A 124 4.20 -9.51 -15.11
CA ILE A 124 4.40 -8.33 -14.25
C ILE A 124 4.13 -8.70 -12.79
N ALA A 125 2.99 -9.33 -12.49
CA ALA A 125 2.63 -9.71 -11.12
C ALA A 125 3.72 -10.52 -10.42
N VAL A 126 4.27 -11.54 -11.11
CA VAL A 126 5.34 -12.39 -10.56
C VAL A 126 6.65 -11.63 -10.38
N GLU A 127 6.97 -10.72 -11.31
CA GLU A 127 8.20 -9.92 -11.25
C GLU A 127 8.20 -8.96 -10.06
N ILE A 128 7.08 -8.26 -9.83
CA ILE A 128 7.01 -7.18 -8.83
C ILE A 128 6.34 -7.60 -7.51
N GLY A 129 5.75 -8.79 -7.44
CA GLY A 129 5.15 -9.33 -6.22
C GLY A 129 3.75 -8.83 -5.89
N TYR A 130 3.12 -8.04 -6.76
CA TYR A 130 1.76 -7.53 -6.52
C TYR A 130 0.70 -8.35 -7.25
N PRO A 131 -0.45 -8.63 -6.61
CA PRO A 131 -1.54 -9.35 -7.26
C PRO A 131 -2.12 -8.56 -8.42
N THR A 132 -2.37 -9.23 -9.56
CA THR A 132 -3.01 -8.60 -10.72
C THR A 132 -4.53 -8.65 -10.62
N PRO A 133 -5.27 -7.59 -11.00
CA PRO A 133 -6.73 -7.65 -11.11
C PRO A 133 -7.21 -8.35 -12.38
N VAL A 134 -6.31 -8.71 -13.31
CA VAL A 134 -6.65 -9.38 -14.57
C VAL A 134 -6.95 -10.86 -14.30
N LYS A 135 -8.22 -11.19 -14.04
CA LYS A 135 -8.66 -12.56 -13.72
C LYS A 135 -8.19 -13.62 -14.74
N ALA A 136 -8.14 -13.28 -16.02
CA ALA A 136 -7.69 -14.19 -17.07
C ALA A 136 -6.19 -14.56 -16.98
N ALA A 137 -5.39 -13.81 -16.23
CA ALA A 137 -3.98 -14.09 -15.97
C ALA A 137 -3.77 -15.17 -14.89
N TYR A 138 -4.76 -15.45 -14.04
CA TYR A 138 -4.60 -16.33 -12.88
C TYR A 138 -4.18 -17.76 -13.26
N PRO A 139 -4.70 -18.38 -14.33
CA PRO A 139 -4.23 -19.70 -14.77
C PRO A 139 -2.76 -19.73 -15.23
N LEU A 140 -2.14 -18.58 -15.47
CA LEU A 140 -0.75 -18.44 -15.91
C LEU A 140 0.21 -18.17 -14.74
N LEU A 141 -0.31 -17.89 -13.55
CA LEU A 141 0.51 -17.62 -12.37
C LEU A 141 1.11 -18.91 -11.80
N PRO A 142 2.36 -18.89 -11.32
CA PRO A 142 2.95 -20.02 -10.60
C PRO A 142 2.12 -20.38 -9.36
N LYS A 143 2.01 -21.67 -9.07
CA LYS A 143 1.25 -22.15 -7.91
C LYS A 143 1.74 -21.53 -6.60
N GLU A 144 3.06 -21.48 -6.40
CA GLU A 144 3.69 -20.89 -5.20
C GLU A 144 3.37 -19.40 -5.03
N PHE A 145 3.17 -18.66 -6.13
CA PHE A 145 2.79 -17.25 -6.08
C PHE A 145 1.33 -17.08 -5.65
N VAL A 146 0.43 -17.93 -6.15
CA VAL A 146 -1.00 -17.90 -5.82
C VAL A 146 -1.27 -18.39 -4.39
N GLU A 147 -0.43 -19.29 -3.88
CA GLU A 147 -0.52 -19.83 -2.51
C GLU A 147 0.23 -18.98 -1.47
N ASP A 148 0.98 -17.93 -1.88
CA ASP A 148 1.63 -17.04 -0.93
C ASP A 148 0.61 -16.11 -0.27
N GLU A 149 0.30 -16.38 0.99
CA GLU A 149 -0.62 -15.61 1.84
C GLU A 149 -0.17 -14.16 2.08
N ASN A 150 1.08 -13.82 1.79
CA ASN A 150 1.56 -12.44 1.81
C ASN A 150 1.18 -11.68 0.53
N ILE A 151 0.93 -12.37 -0.58
CA ILE A 151 0.51 -11.79 -1.86
C ILE A 151 -1.02 -11.81 -1.98
N PHE A 152 -1.63 -12.97 -1.65
CA PHE A 152 -3.06 -13.19 -1.63
C PHE A 152 -3.49 -13.48 -0.19
N PRO A 153 -3.89 -12.44 0.58
CA PRO A 153 -4.19 -12.60 2.00
C PRO A 153 -5.31 -13.62 2.25
N PRO A 154 -5.28 -14.35 3.36
CA PRO A 154 -6.38 -15.21 3.77
C PRO A 154 -7.70 -14.44 3.85
N GLN A 155 -8.83 -15.11 3.59
CA GLN A 155 -10.14 -14.45 3.55
C GLN A 155 -10.46 -13.67 4.84
N ALA A 156 -10.06 -14.18 6.01
CA ALA A 156 -10.26 -13.48 7.28
C ALA A 156 -9.53 -12.12 7.36
N ILE A 157 -8.37 -11.99 6.71
CA ILE A 157 -7.65 -10.73 6.57
C ILE A 157 -8.36 -9.82 5.58
N MET A 158 -8.83 -10.37 4.46
CA MET A 158 -9.63 -9.63 3.48
C MET A 158 -10.93 -9.07 4.09
N ASP A 159 -11.59 -9.83 4.96
CA ASP A 159 -12.85 -9.43 5.61
C ASP A 159 -12.66 -8.38 6.71
N SER A 160 -11.49 -8.33 7.34
CA SER A 160 -11.16 -7.38 8.41
C SER A 160 -10.44 -6.12 7.91
N GLY A 161 -9.79 -6.19 6.75
CA GLY A 161 -9.11 -5.06 6.14
C GLY A 161 -10.06 -4.06 5.49
N ASN A 162 -9.53 -2.88 5.18
CA ASN A 162 -10.30 -1.78 4.63
C ASN A 162 -9.61 -1.21 3.40
N TRP A 163 -10.40 -0.95 2.36
CA TRP A 163 -9.93 -0.26 1.17
C TRP A 163 -9.76 1.23 1.46
N GLN A 164 -8.69 1.83 0.95
CA GLN A 164 -8.56 3.28 0.92
C GLN A 164 -9.51 3.84 -0.14
N ASP A 165 -10.48 4.63 0.32
CA ASP A 165 -11.42 5.33 -0.56
C ASP A 165 -11.11 6.83 -0.62
N GLU A 166 -11.75 7.49 -1.58
CA GLU A 166 -11.75 8.94 -1.70
C GLU A 166 -12.34 9.59 -0.44
N VAL A 167 -11.68 10.65 0.04
CA VAL A 167 -12.15 11.46 1.19
C VAL A 167 -12.46 12.91 0.82
N GLY A 168 -12.50 13.23 -0.48
CA GLY A 168 -12.79 14.56 -1.01
C GLY A 168 -11.88 15.63 -0.41
N GLU A 169 -12.47 16.76 -0.03
CA GLU A 169 -11.74 17.93 0.50
C GLU A 169 -10.95 17.63 1.79
N ALA A 170 -11.37 16.61 2.56
CA ALA A 170 -10.68 16.21 3.79
C ALA A 170 -9.23 15.74 3.52
N ALA A 171 -8.89 15.32 2.29
CA ALA A 171 -7.53 14.96 1.89
C ALA A 171 -6.51 16.07 2.23
N THR A 172 -6.92 17.34 2.12
CA THR A 172 -6.08 18.49 2.48
C THR A 172 -5.69 18.48 3.95
N LEU A 173 -6.62 18.09 4.83
CA LEU A 173 -6.39 18.05 6.28
C LEU A 173 -5.49 16.88 6.66
N TYR A 174 -5.67 15.72 6.03
CA TYR A 174 -4.74 14.59 6.17
C TYR A 174 -3.31 15.01 5.83
N GLU A 175 -3.15 15.67 4.68
CA GLU A 175 -1.84 16.10 4.20
C GLU A 175 -1.21 17.16 5.11
N GLU A 176 -1.99 18.16 5.54
CA GLU A 176 -1.51 19.20 6.46
C GLU A 176 -0.97 18.60 7.77
N TYR A 177 -1.73 17.69 8.39
CA TYR A 177 -1.28 17.05 9.61
C TYR A 177 -0.12 16.08 9.39
N PHE A 178 -0.07 15.39 8.25
CA PHE A 178 1.05 14.52 7.92
C PHE A 178 2.35 15.30 7.76
N GLN A 179 2.33 16.43 7.05
CA GLN A 179 3.50 17.31 6.94
C GLN A 179 3.93 17.86 8.31
N LYS A 180 2.97 18.24 9.17
CA LYS A 180 3.25 18.64 10.56
C LYS A 180 3.87 17.52 11.41
N LEU A 181 3.53 16.26 11.11
CA LEU A 181 4.06 15.09 11.79
C LEU A 181 5.54 14.89 11.43
N LYS A 182 5.92 15.07 10.16
CA LYS A 182 7.29 14.85 9.66
C LYS A 182 8.32 15.89 10.11
N VAL A 183 7.88 17.05 10.59
CA VAL A 183 8.76 18.16 10.99
C VAL A 183 8.95 18.29 12.51
N GLN A 184 8.40 17.35 13.30
CA GLN A 184 8.51 17.35 14.77
C GLN A 184 9.69 16.56 15.30
#